data_AF-G7PFQ3-F1
#
_entry.id   AF-G7PFQ3-F1
#
_cell.length_a   1.000
_cell.length_b   1.000
_cell.length_c   1.000
_cell.angle_alpha   90.00
_cell.angle_beta   90.00
_cell.angle_gamma   90.00
#
_symmetry.space_group_name_H-M   'P 1'
#
loop_
_entity.id
_entity.type
_entity.pdbx_description
1 polymer ?
#
loop_
_entity_poly.entity_id
_entity_poly.type
_entity_poly.pdbx_seq_one_letter_code
_entity_poly.pdbx_strand_id
1 'polypeptide(L)'
;GAFCIPLYVPYVLTGRWTFGRGLCKLWLVVDYLLCTSSAFNIVLISYDRFLSVTRAVSYRAQQGNTRRAVRKMLLVWVLAFLLYGPAILSWEYLSGGSSIPEGHCYAEFFYNWYFLITASTLEFFTPFLSVTSSSGSSSRGTERPRSLKRGSKPSASSASLEKRMKMVSQSFTQRFRLSRDRKVAKSLAVIVSIFGLCWAPYTLLMIIRAACHGHCVPDYWYETSFWLLWANSAVNPVLYPLCHHSFRRAFTKLLCPQKLKIQPHSSLEQCW
;
A
#
# COMPACT_ATOMS: atom_id res chain seq x y z
N GLY A 1 -5.58 -14.32 5.95
CA GLY A 1 -6.86 -14.19 6.66
C GLY A 1 -7.64 -15.48 6.61
N ALA A 2 -8.66 -15.59 5.74
CA ALA A 2 -9.57 -16.73 5.69
C ALA A 2 -8.93 -18.08 5.34
N PHE A 3 -7.81 -18.10 4.60
CA PHE A 3 -7.12 -19.33 4.20
C PHE A 3 -5.87 -19.59 5.06
N CYS A 4 -4.95 -18.63 5.15
CA CYS A 4 -3.67 -18.85 5.84
C CYS A 4 -3.81 -19.09 7.35
N ILE A 5 -4.72 -18.38 8.04
CA ILE A 5 -4.85 -18.47 9.51
C ILE A 5 -5.45 -19.82 9.92
N PRO A 6 -6.60 -20.28 9.39
CA PRO A 6 -7.16 -21.56 9.80
C PRO A 6 -6.28 -22.77 9.46
N LEU A 7 -5.48 -22.68 8.39
CA LEU A 7 -4.54 -23.73 8.03
C LEU A 7 -3.30 -23.75 8.94
N TYR A 8 -2.93 -22.60 9.51
CA TYR A 8 -1.79 -22.46 10.41
C TYR A 8 -2.09 -22.79 11.87
N VAL A 9 -3.30 -22.52 12.34
CA VAL A 9 -3.70 -22.77 13.73
C VAL A 9 -3.43 -24.23 14.17
N PRO A 10 -3.78 -25.27 13.39
CA PRO A 10 -3.45 -26.65 13.76
C PRO A 10 -1.94 -26.91 13.88
N TYR A 11 -1.11 -26.27 13.04
CA TYR A 11 0.34 -26.39 13.10
C TYR A 11 0.90 -25.83 14.42
N VAL A 12 0.41 -24.66 14.85
CA VAL A 12 0.80 -24.04 16.12
C VAL A 12 0.35 -24.86 17.33
N LEU A 13 -0.85 -25.45 17.27
CA LEU A 13 -1.40 -26.23 18.39
C LEU A 13 -0.75 -27.62 18.54
N THR A 14 -0.43 -28.27 17.43
CA THR A 14 0.15 -29.62 17.43
C THR A 14 1.68 -29.62 17.40
N GLY A 15 2.29 -28.48 17.06
CA GLY A 15 3.72 -28.34 16.83
C GLY A 15 4.24 -29.11 15.61
N ARG A 16 3.35 -29.70 14.79
CA ARG A 16 3.72 -30.52 13.64
C ARG A 16 2.81 -30.31 12.44
N TRP A 17 3.39 -30.33 11.25
CA TRP A 17 2.66 -30.23 9.99
C TRP A 17 2.24 -31.61 9.50
N THR A 18 0.94 -31.91 9.60
CA THR A 18 0.37 -33.23 9.24
C THR A 18 -0.28 -33.26 7.87
N PHE A 19 -0.46 -32.12 7.20
CA PHE A 19 -1.20 -32.02 5.94
C PHE A 19 -0.39 -32.38 4.68
N GLY A 20 0.83 -32.89 4.86
CA GLY A 20 1.72 -33.28 3.77
C GLY A 20 2.41 -32.10 3.08
N ARG A 21 3.43 -32.44 2.27
CA ARG A 21 4.37 -31.46 1.71
C ARG A 21 3.75 -30.56 0.63
N GLY A 22 2.83 -31.09 -0.17
CA GLY A 22 2.14 -30.31 -1.21
C GLY A 22 1.32 -29.15 -0.63
N LEU A 23 0.57 -29.41 0.46
CA LEU A 23 -0.23 -28.37 1.10
C LEU A 23 0.64 -27.35 1.83
N CYS A 24 1.78 -27.77 2.40
CA CYS A 24 2.77 -26.86 2.97
C CYS A 24 3.28 -25.85 1.91
N LYS A 25 3.70 -26.35 0.74
CA LYS A 25 4.16 -25.49 -0.35
C LYS A 25 3.07 -24.55 -0.85
N LEU A 26 1.84 -25.05 -1.03
CA LEU A 26 0.72 -24.21 -1.45
C LEU A 26 0.44 -23.10 -0.42
N TRP A 27 0.44 -23.45 0.86
CA TRP A 27 0.25 -22.49 1.95
C TRP A 27 1.33 -21.42 1.94
N LEU A 28 2.61 -21.81 1.85
CA LEU A 28 3.74 -20.88 1.78
C LEU A 28 3.62 -19.94 0.58
N VAL A 29 3.32 -20.47 -0.62
CA VAL A 29 3.16 -19.64 -1.83
C VAL A 29 2.03 -18.64 -1.66
N VAL A 30 0.88 -19.09 -1.16
CA VAL A 30 -0.29 -18.22 -0.97
C VAL A 30 0.00 -17.15 0.09
N ASP A 31 0.62 -17.52 1.20
CA ASP A 31 0.87 -16.60 2.31
C ASP A 31 1.86 -15.50 1.92
N TYR A 32 3.02 -15.89 1.36
CA TYR A 32 4.01 -14.93 0.89
C TYR A 32 3.46 -14.06 -0.25
N LEU A 33 2.71 -14.64 -1.20
CA LEU A 33 2.08 -13.87 -2.29
C LEU A 33 1.11 -12.81 -1.75
N LEU A 34 0.26 -13.17 -0.80
CA LEU A 34 -0.73 -12.24 -0.22
C LEU A 34 -0.04 -11.12 0.57
N CYS A 35 0.96 -11.47 1.37
CA CYS A 35 1.74 -10.49 2.13
C CYS A 35 2.48 -9.51 1.21
N THR A 36 3.25 -10.01 0.23
CA THR A 36 4.00 -9.16 -0.70
C THR A 36 3.07 -8.35 -1.63
N SER A 37 1.97 -8.93 -2.09
CA SER A 37 0.95 -8.20 -2.85
C SER A 37 0.39 -7.03 -2.03
N SER A 38 0.14 -7.20 -0.73
CA SER A 38 -0.32 -6.11 0.13
C SER A 38 0.69 -4.94 0.20
N ALA A 39 1.98 -5.26 0.30
CA ALA A 39 3.06 -4.26 0.31
C ALA A 39 3.13 -3.47 -0.99
N PHE A 40 3.17 -4.18 -2.12
CA PHE A 40 3.21 -3.56 -3.44
C PHE A 40 1.95 -2.77 -3.78
N ASN A 41 0.79 -3.16 -3.26
CA ASN A 41 -0.44 -2.39 -3.40
C ASN A 41 -0.36 -1.03 -2.68
N ILE A 42 0.26 -0.96 -1.51
CA ILE A 42 0.46 0.31 -0.79
C ILE A 42 1.44 1.22 -1.52
N VAL A 43 2.51 0.65 -2.09
CA VAL A 43 3.44 1.38 -2.96
C VAL A 43 2.71 1.89 -4.19
N LEU A 44 1.88 1.07 -4.83
CA LEU A 44 1.09 1.44 -5.99
C LEU A 44 0.11 2.58 -5.66
N ILE A 45 -0.58 2.52 -4.53
CA ILE A 45 -1.48 3.58 -4.06
C ILE A 45 -0.68 4.88 -3.84
N SER A 46 0.46 4.80 -3.17
CA SER A 46 1.32 5.96 -2.90
C SER A 46 1.86 6.59 -4.19
N TYR A 47 2.30 5.77 -5.13
CA TYR A 47 2.76 6.19 -6.46
C TYR A 47 1.63 6.80 -7.29
N ASP A 48 0.43 6.20 -7.26
CA ASP A 48 -0.75 6.72 -7.94
C ASP A 48 -1.16 8.10 -7.39
N ARG A 49 -1.10 8.28 -6.06
CA ARG A 49 -1.31 9.57 -5.41
C ARG A 49 -0.25 10.59 -5.83
N PHE A 50 1.01 10.19 -5.87
CA PHE A 50 2.09 11.05 -6.34
C PHE A 50 1.84 11.56 -7.77
N LEU A 51 1.46 10.68 -8.70
CA LEU A 51 1.11 11.07 -10.07
C LEU A 51 -0.10 12.00 -10.14
N SER A 52 -1.08 11.80 -9.25
CA SER A 52 -2.27 12.67 -9.18
C SER A 52 -1.93 14.12 -8.79
N VAL A 53 -0.89 14.31 -7.98
CA VAL A 53 -0.42 15.62 -7.52
C VAL A 53 0.54 16.26 -8.53
N THR A 54 1.55 15.53 -9.00
CA THR A 54 2.58 16.09 -9.88
C THR A 54 2.14 16.23 -11.33
N ARG A 55 1.29 15.31 -11.81
CA ARG A 55 0.83 15.26 -13.20
C ARG A 55 -0.69 15.36 -13.27
N ALA A 56 -1.26 16.32 -12.54
CA ALA A 56 -2.70 16.45 -12.35
C ALA A 56 -3.52 16.52 -13.65
N VAL A 57 -2.98 17.04 -14.75
CA VAL A 57 -3.68 17.17 -16.04
C VAL A 57 -3.72 15.84 -16.81
N SER A 58 -2.57 15.19 -17.00
CA SER A 58 -2.50 13.90 -17.71
C SER A 58 -3.08 12.75 -16.89
N TYR A 59 -2.97 12.82 -15.56
CA TYR A 59 -3.60 11.85 -14.66
C TYR A 59 -5.13 11.91 -14.74
N ARG A 60 -5.74 13.11 -14.75
CA ARG A 60 -7.21 13.26 -14.91
C ARG A 60 -7.72 12.74 -16.25
N ALA A 61 -6.98 12.93 -17.33
CA ALA A 61 -7.33 12.38 -18.64
C ALA A 61 -7.34 10.84 -18.65
N GLN A 62 -6.61 10.20 -17.73
CA GLN A 62 -6.44 8.75 -17.67
C GLN A 62 -7.30 8.07 -16.59
N GLN A 63 -7.90 8.84 -15.68
CA GLN A 63 -8.61 8.36 -14.50
C GLN A 63 -9.91 7.59 -14.80
N GLY A 64 -10.41 7.65 -16.04
CA GLY A 64 -11.57 6.87 -16.51
C GLY A 64 -11.23 5.49 -17.09
N ASN A 65 -9.96 5.14 -17.30
CA ASN A 65 -9.58 3.89 -17.95
C ASN A 65 -9.37 2.75 -16.93
N THR A 66 -10.46 2.05 -16.60
CA THR A 66 -10.45 0.87 -15.71
C THR A 66 -9.47 -0.21 -16.17
N ARG A 67 -9.29 -0.40 -17.49
CA ARG A 67 -8.33 -1.36 -18.06
C ARG A 67 -6.88 -1.10 -17.66
N ARG A 68 -6.52 0.17 -17.40
CA ARG A 68 -5.18 0.51 -16.92
C ARG A 68 -5.03 0.24 -15.42
N ALA A 69 -6.06 0.51 -14.63
CA ALA A 69 -6.08 0.19 -13.21
C ALA A 69 -5.97 -1.33 -12.99
N VAL A 70 -6.76 -2.12 -13.75
CA VAL A 70 -6.70 -3.59 -13.73
C VAL A 70 -5.31 -4.09 -14.14
N ARG A 71 -4.72 -3.54 -15.21
CA ARG A 71 -3.34 -3.91 -15.61
C ARG A 71 -2.33 -3.63 -14.52
N LYS A 72 -2.36 -2.46 -13.88
CA LYS A 72 -1.46 -2.14 -12.75
C LYS A 72 -1.64 -3.13 -11.61
N MET A 73 -2.87 -3.50 -11.28
CA MET A 73 -3.18 -4.48 -10.24
C MET A 73 -2.60 -5.85 -10.61
N LEU A 74 -2.86 -6.36 -11.81
CA LEU A 74 -2.31 -7.63 -12.30
C LEU A 74 -0.78 -7.63 -12.25
N LEU A 75 -0.15 -6.52 -12.62
CA LEU A 75 1.31 -6.37 -12.59
C LEU A 75 1.86 -6.50 -11.16
N VAL A 76 1.16 -5.93 -10.16
CA VAL A 76 1.52 -6.10 -8.74
C VAL A 76 1.47 -7.56 -8.32
N TRP A 77 0.41 -8.29 -8.68
CA TRP A 77 0.29 -9.72 -8.34
C TRP A 77 1.36 -10.57 -9.01
N VAL A 78 1.66 -10.31 -10.28
CA VAL A 78 2.71 -11.01 -11.03
C VAL A 78 4.08 -10.75 -10.42
N LEU A 79 4.41 -9.49 -10.09
CA LEU A 79 5.69 -9.15 -9.46
C LEU A 79 5.82 -9.78 -8.07
N ALA A 80 4.75 -9.78 -7.26
CA ALA A 80 4.73 -10.43 -5.95
C ALA A 80 4.96 -11.95 -6.06
N PHE A 81 4.32 -12.59 -7.05
CA PHE A 81 4.53 -14.02 -7.31
C PHE A 81 5.96 -14.29 -7.79
N LEU A 82 6.50 -13.51 -8.72
CA LEU A 82 7.85 -13.72 -9.24
C LEU A 82 8.94 -13.56 -8.18
N LEU A 83 8.70 -12.76 -7.14
CA LEU A 83 9.68 -12.55 -6.08
C LEU A 83 9.86 -13.80 -5.20
N TYR A 84 8.77 -14.45 -4.77
CA TYR A 84 8.83 -15.58 -3.83
C TYR A 84 8.37 -16.92 -4.42
N GLY A 85 7.40 -16.93 -5.34
CA GLY A 85 6.78 -18.15 -5.88
C GLY A 85 7.79 -19.12 -6.49
N PRO A 86 8.63 -18.71 -7.46
CA PRO A 86 9.67 -19.57 -8.02
C PRO A 86 10.66 -20.07 -6.97
N ALA A 87 11.01 -19.23 -5.99
CA ALA A 87 11.91 -19.59 -4.90
C ALA A 87 11.27 -20.55 -3.89
N ILE A 88 9.95 -20.67 -3.79
CA ILE A 88 9.28 -21.67 -2.92
C ILE A 88 9.13 -23.00 -3.66
N LEU A 89 8.81 -22.95 -4.95
CA LEU A 89 8.48 -24.14 -5.73
C LEU A 89 9.73 -24.87 -6.23
N SER A 90 10.72 -24.13 -6.72
CA SER A 90 11.88 -24.69 -7.43
C SER A 90 13.10 -24.91 -6.54
N TRP A 91 13.08 -24.48 -5.28
CA TRP A 91 14.26 -24.53 -4.40
C TRP A 91 14.70 -25.94 -4.07
N GLU A 92 13.76 -26.84 -3.81
CA GLU A 92 14.00 -28.28 -3.66
C GLU A 92 14.74 -28.87 -4.88
N TYR A 93 14.29 -28.51 -6.08
CA TYR A 93 14.89 -29.00 -7.33
C TYR A 93 16.32 -28.47 -7.50
N LEU A 94 16.55 -27.20 -7.16
CA LEU A 94 17.87 -26.57 -7.25
C LEU A 94 18.84 -27.06 -6.18
N SER A 95 18.35 -27.42 -5.00
CA SER A 95 19.19 -27.84 -3.86
C SER A 95 19.47 -29.35 -3.84
N GLY A 96 18.84 -30.12 -4.73
CA GLY A 96 19.04 -31.58 -4.82
C GLY A 96 18.47 -32.38 -3.64
N GLY A 97 17.66 -31.76 -2.78
CA GLY A 97 17.10 -32.38 -1.58
C GLY A 97 16.27 -31.43 -0.73
N SER A 98 15.55 -31.97 0.25
CA SER A 98 14.73 -31.21 1.20
C SER A 98 15.53 -30.83 2.44
N SER A 99 15.76 -29.53 2.66
CA SER A 99 16.44 -29.04 3.87
C SER A 99 15.54 -28.93 5.10
N ILE A 100 14.25 -29.30 4.99
CA ILE A 100 13.24 -29.15 6.05
C ILE A 100 13.07 -30.49 6.80
N PRO A 101 13.14 -30.52 8.15
CA PRO A 101 12.89 -31.74 8.91
C PRO A 101 11.43 -32.21 8.80
N GLU A 102 11.20 -33.52 8.90
CA GLU A 102 9.84 -34.07 8.85
C GLU A 102 8.97 -33.53 9.98
N GLY A 103 7.75 -33.09 9.63
CA GLY A 103 6.81 -32.48 10.56
C GLY A 103 6.92 -30.97 10.71
N HIS A 104 7.82 -30.29 9.98
CA HIS A 104 7.88 -28.82 9.95
C HIS A 104 7.50 -28.26 8.58
N CYS A 105 6.93 -27.05 8.55
CA CYS A 105 6.55 -26.36 7.32
C CYS A 105 7.12 -24.94 7.31
N TYR A 106 8.34 -24.80 6.80
CA TYR A 106 9.03 -23.53 6.60
C TYR A 106 9.44 -23.37 5.13
N ALA A 107 9.68 -22.13 4.69
CA ALA A 107 10.21 -21.89 3.35
C ALA A 107 11.64 -22.45 3.22
N GLU A 108 11.97 -23.16 2.14
CA GLU A 108 13.30 -23.79 2.00
C GLU A 108 14.44 -22.76 1.86
N PHE A 109 14.14 -21.60 1.25
CA PHE A 109 15.09 -20.48 1.19
C PHE A 109 15.31 -19.81 2.56
N PHE A 110 14.59 -20.20 3.63
CA PHE A 110 14.70 -19.61 4.97
C PHE A 110 16.11 -19.70 5.57
N TYR A 111 16.90 -20.68 5.14
CA TYR A 111 18.30 -20.85 5.55
C TYR A 111 19.30 -20.09 4.66
N ASN A 112 18.83 -19.48 3.56
CA ASN A 112 19.66 -18.80 2.57
C ASN A 112 19.66 -17.30 2.80
N TRP A 113 20.61 -16.84 3.61
CA TRP A 113 20.76 -15.45 4.02
C TRP A 113 20.85 -14.45 2.84
N TYR A 114 21.48 -14.84 1.71
CA TYR A 114 21.55 -14.01 0.50
C TYR A 114 20.17 -13.65 -0.08
N PHE A 115 19.28 -14.63 -0.17
CA PHE A 115 17.93 -14.42 -0.69
C PHE A 115 17.11 -13.56 0.27
N LEU A 116 17.20 -13.83 1.59
CA LEU A 116 16.50 -13.05 2.62
C LEU A 116 16.90 -11.57 2.60
N ILE A 117 18.21 -11.26 2.54
CA ILE A 117 18.67 -9.86 2.50
C ILE A 117 18.23 -9.18 1.22
N THR A 118 18.37 -9.86 0.07
CA THR A 118 18.02 -9.27 -1.23
C THR A 118 16.52 -8.95 -1.30
N ALA A 119 15.66 -9.91 -0.94
CA ALA A 119 14.21 -9.71 -0.95
C ALA A 119 13.77 -8.63 0.06
N SER A 120 14.29 -8.67 1.29
CA SER A 120 13.98 -7.68 2.33
C SER A 120 14.42 -6.26 1.93
N THR A 121 15.58 -6.13 1.29
CA THR A 121 16.09 -4.86 0.75
C THR A 121 15.15 -4.34 -0.33
N LEU A 122 14.79 -5.18 -1.30
CA LEU A 122 13.86 -4.79 -2.36
C LEU A 122 12.52 -4.31 -1.79
N GLU A 123 11.94 -5.04 -0.85
CA GLU A 123 10.67 -4.68 -0.22
C GLU A 123 10.76 -3.40 0.62
N PHE A 124 11.86 -3.21 1.36
CA PHE A 124 12.05 -2.02 2.18
C PHE A 124 12.31 -0.78 1.34
N PHE A 125 13.18 -0.86 0.32
CA PHE A 125 13.58 0.29 -0.49
C PHE A 125 12.55 0.69 -1.56
N THR A 126 11.70 -0.23 -2.02
CA THR A 126 10.68 0.07 -3.05
C THR A 126 9.73 1.22 -2.64
N PRO A 127 9.17 1.25 -1.42
CA PRO A 127 8.45 2.40 -0.89
C PRO A 127 9.26 3.70 -0.89
N PHE A 128 10.52 3.68 -0.43
CA PHE A 128 11.37 4.89 -0.35
C PHE A 128 11.75 5.42 -1.73
N LEU A 129 12.09 4.55 -2.69
CA LEU A 129 12.40 4.94 -4.07
C LEU A 129 11.20 5.62 -4.74
N SER A 130 9.98 5.16 -4.48
CA SER A 130 8.76 5.83 -4.96
C SER A 130 8.61 7.24 -4.37
N VAL A 131 9.03 7.48 -3.13
CA VAL A 131 8.93 8.80 -2.46
C VAL A 131 10.10 9.72 -2.82
N THR A 132 11.33 9.21 -3.01
CA THR A 132 12.49 10.05 -3.34
C THR A 132 12.51 10.48 -4.81
N SER A 133 12.10 9.59 -5.73
CA SER A 133 11.87 9.95 -7.14
C SER A 133 10.80 11.04 -7.27
N SER A 134 9.91 11.14 -6.28
CA SER A 134 8.87 12.16 -6.20
C SER A 134 9.40 13.57 -5.91
N SER A 135 10.39 13.68 -5.02
CA SER A 135 11.00 14.97 -4.65
C SER A 135 12.00 15.48 -5.71
N GLY A 136 12.70 14.57 -6.40
CA GLY A 136 13.72 14.93 -7.41
C GLY A 136 13.18 15.53 -8.70
N SER A 137 11.89 15.34 -9.03
CA SER A 137 11.26 15.95 -10.22
C SER A 137 10.68 17.35 -9.96
N SER A 138 10.50 17.75 -8.70
CA SER A 138 9.90 19.05 -8.37
C SER A 138 10.92 20.20 -8.39
N SER A 139 12.23 19.91 -8.38
CA SER A 139 13.31 20.92 -8.41
C SER A 139 13.80 21.30 -9.80
N ARG A 140 13.31 20.68 -10.89
CA ARG A 140 13.62 21.10 -12.29
C ARG A 140 12.50 21.87 -12.99
N GLY A 141 11.43 22.21 -12.27
CA GLY A 141 10.23 22.83 -12.82
C GLY A 141 9.99 24.30 -12.45
N THR A 142 10.96 25.00 -11.82
CA THR A 142 10.87 26.46 -11.68
C THR A 142 11.28 27.12 -13.00
N GLU A 143 10.49 26.90 -14.05
CA GLU A 143 10.52 27.83 -15.19
C GLU A 143 10.06 29.19 -14.67
N ARG A 144 11.02 30.13 -14.65
CA ARG A 144 10.79 31.57 -14.47
C ARG A 144 9.59 32.00 -15.33
N PRO A 145 8.65 32.81 -14.82
CA PRO A 145 7.62 33.40 -15.68
C PRO A 145 8.32 34.16 -16.81
N ARG A 146 8.05 33.76 -18.06
CA ARG A 146 8.47 34.49 -19.25
C ARG A 146 7.96 35.92 -19.12
N SER A 147 8.91 36.86 -19.03
CA SER A 147 8.69 38.29 -19.24
C SER A 147 8.07 38.45 -20.63
N LEU A 148 6.75 38.64 -20.69
CA LEU A 148 6.05 38.97 -21.91
C LEU A 148 6.24 40.47 -22.15
N LYS A 149 6.95 40.78 -23.24
CA LYS A 149 7.23 42.15 -23.71
C LYS A 149 5.95 43.00 -23.70
N ARG A 150 6.11 44.19 -23.14
CA ARG A 150 5.15 45.29 -23.08
C ARG A 150 4.88 45.80 -24.50
N GLY A 151 3.63 45.72 -24.95
CA GLY A 151 3.14 46.33 -26.18
C GLY A 151 1.63 46.61 -26.09
N SER A 152 1.30 47.91 -26.16
CA SER A 152 -0.03 48.51 -26.43
C SER A 152 -1.04 48.65 -25.28
N LYS A 153 -1.68 49.83 -25.23
CA LYS A 153 -2.44 50.49 -24.15
C LYS A 153 -3.82 49.85 -23.82
N PRO A 154 -4.41 50.14 -22.63
CA PRO A 154 -5.68 49.55 -22.17
C PRO A 154 -6.92 50.41 -22.47
N SER A 155 -8.05 49.75 -22.77
CA SER A 155 -9.40 50.26 -22.48
C SER A 155 -9.90 49.58 -21.21
N ALA A 156 -10.25 50.37 -20.20
CA ALA A 156 -10.38 49.98 -18.81
C ALA A 156 -11.79 50.24 -18.29
N SER A 157 -12.53 49.17 -17.97
CA SER A 157 -13.60 49.18 -16.95
C SER A 157 -14.17 47.78 -16.69
N SER A 158 -14.37 46.96 -17.72
CA SER A 158 -14.93 45.60 -17.58
C SER A 158 -13.88 44.49 -17.38
N ALA A 159 -12.69 44.64 -18.00
CA ALA A 159 -11.63 43.63 -17.95
C ALA A 159 -10.94 43.47 -16.57
N SER A 160 -11.04 44.48 -15.70
CA SER A 160 -10.44 44.46 -14.35
C SER A 160 -11.24 43.61 -13.37
N LEU A 161 -12.57 43.67 -13.45
CA LEU A 161 -13.47 42.88 -12.61
C LEU A 161 -13.43 41.40 -12.99
N GLU A 162 -13.43 41.08 -14.29
CA GLU A 162 -13.33 39.71 -14.79
C GLU A 162 -11.97 39.06 -14.46
N LYS A 163 -10.86 39.82 -14.53
CA LYS A 163 -9.54 39.37 -14.07
C LYS A 163 -9.49 39.13 -12.57
N ARG A 164 -10.06 40.02 -11.75
CA ARG A 164 -10.16 39.83 -10.29
C ARG A 164 -10.99 38.59 -9.96
N MET A 165 -12.12 38.39 -10.63
CA MET A 165 -13.02 37.25 -10.42
C MET A 165 -12.37 35.93 -10.84
N LYS A 166 -11.60 35.90 -11.94
CA LYS A 166 -10.78 34.74 -12.35
C LYS A 166 -9.66 34.44 -11.34
N MET A 167 -8.98 35.45 -10.80
CA MET A 167 -7.93 35.29 -9.79
C MET A 167 -8.48 34.78 -8.45
N VAL A 168 -9.65 35.28 -8.02
CA VAL A 168 -10.35 34.82 -6.82
C VAL A 168 -10.90 33.39 -6.99
N SER A 169 -11.45 33.06 -8.17
CA SER A 169 -11.89 31.70 -8.49
C SER A 169 -10.73 30.70 -8.55
N GLN A 170 -9.58 31.10 -9.13
CA GLN A 170 -8.35 30.32 -9.12
C GLN A 170 -7.78 30.14 -7.71
N SER A 171 -7.74 31.20 -6.89
CA SER A 171 -7.23 31.11 -5.52
C SER A 171 -8.11 30.22 -4.64
N PHE A 172 -9.44 30.28 -4.79
CA PHE A 172 -10.37 29.38 -4.11
C PHE A 172 -10.21 27.93 -4.57
N THR A 173 -10.07 27.71 -5.88
CA THR A 173 -9.82 26.38 -6.47
C THR A 173 -8.47 25.80 -5.99
N GLN A 174 -7.44 26.64 -5.90
CA GLN A 174 -6.10 26.25 -5.42
C GLN A 174 -6.11 25.94 -3.93
N ARG A 175 -6.80 26.75 -3.11
CA ARG A 175 -6.97 26.52 -1.67
C ARG A 175 -7.76 25.23 -1.39
N PHE A 176 -8.79 24.94 -2.20
CA PHE A 176 -9.56 23.70 -2.10
C PHE A 176 -8.72 22.47 -2.49
N ARG A 177 -7.91 22.59 -3.56
CA ARG A 177 -6.92 21.57 -3.97
C ARG A 177 -5.90 21.29 -2.87
N LEU A 178 -5.24 22.32 -2.33
CA LEU A 178 -4.30 22.17 -1.20
C LEU A 178 -4.94 21.51 0.03
N SER A 179 -6.20 21.87 0.37
CA SER A 179 -6.90 21.24 1.50
C SER A 179 -7.20 19.75 1.27
N ARG A 180 -7.53 19.38 0.03
CA ARG A 180 -7.81 18.00 -0.37
C ARG A 180 -6.52 17.18 -0.44
N ASP A 181 -5.45 17.77 -0.97
CA ASP A 181 -4.13 17.16 -1.05
C ASP A 181 -3.56 16.92 0.35
N ARG A 182 -3.77 17.85 1.30
CA ARG A 182 -3.41 17.66 2.72
C ARG A 182 -4.20 16.53 3.40
N LYS A 183 -5.50 16.39 3.10
CA LYS A 183 -6.33 15.28 3.61
C LYS A 183 -5.88 13.93 3.04
N VAL A 184 -5.56 13.88 1.75
CA VAL A 184 -5.04 12.68 1.07
C VAL A 184 -3.65 12.32 1.61
N ALA A 185 -2.74 13.29 1.78
CA ALA A 185 -1.42 13.06 2.35
C ALA A 185 -1.49 12.54 3.80
N LYS A 186 -2.42 13.06 4.62
CA LYS A 186 -2.64 12.56 5.99
C LYS A 186 -3.09 11.10 5.98
N SER A 187 -4.02 10.72 5.09
CA SER A 187 -4.44 9.34 4.93
C SER A 187 -3.31 8.41 4.49
N LEU A 188 -2.46 8.85 3.54
CA LEU A 188 -1.31 8.06 3.08
C LEU A 188 -0.26 7.88 4.18
N ALA A 189 0.04 8.93 4.94
CA ALA A 189 0.98 8.85 6.05
C ALA A 189 0.52 7.81 7.08
N VAL A 190 -0.78 7.79 7.42
CA VAL A 190 -1.33 6.77 8.34
C VAL A 190 -1.22 5.36 7.76
N ILE A 191 -1.53 5.16 6.48
CA ILE A 191 -1.42 3.85 5.81
C ILE A 191 0.04 3.36 5.80
N VAL A 192 0.98 4.22 5.41
CA VAL A 192 2.41 3.89 5.35
C VAL A 192 2.98 3.63 6.75
N SER A 193 2.56 4.41 7.76
CA SER A 193 2.99 4.19 9.15
C SER A 193 2.49 2.86 9.71
N ILE A 194 1.23 2.50 9.51
CA ILE A 194 0.68 1.21 9.98
C ILE A 194 1.37 0.06 9.25
N PHE A 195 1.55 0.17 7.94
CA PHE A 195 2.29 -0.81 7.17
C PHE A 195 3.72 -0.98 7.69
N GLY A 196 4.43 0.13 7.90
CA GLY A 196 5.78 0.12 8.47
C GLY A 196 5.82 -0.53 9.85
N LEU A 197 4.86 -0.24 10.73
CA LEU A 197 4.80 -0.88 12.06
C LEU A 197 4.50 -2.38 11.97
N CYS A 198 3.69 -2.81 11.01
CA CYS A 198 3.37 -4.22 10.83
C CYS A 198 4.48 -5.02 10.12
N TRP A 199 5.24 -4.39 9.24
CA TRP A 199 6.28 -5.03 8.44
C TRP A 199 7.68 -4.89 9.03
N ALA A 200 8.00 -3.78 9.71
CA ALA A 200 9.33 -3.52 10.23
C ALA A 200 9.84 -4.59 11.20
N PRO A 201 9.04 -5.14 12.14
CA PRO A 201 9.51 -6.21 13.02
C PRO A 201 9.95 -7.44 12.24
N TYR A 202 9.17 -7.84 11.24
CA TYR A 202 9.48 -8.97 10.36
C TYR A 202 10.74 -8.70 9.53
N THR A 203 10.81 -7.56 8.84
CA THR A 203 11.98 -7.19 8.02
C THR A 203 13.25 -7.10 8.87
N LEU A 204 13.18 -6.48 10.06
CA LEU A 204 14.32 -6.35 10.97
C LEU A 204 14.80 -7.73 11.45
N LEU A 205 13.88 -8.61 11.84
CA LEU A 205 14.23 -9.96 12.28
C LEU A 205 14.82 -10.81 11.15
N MET A 206 14.33 -10.67 9.92
CA MET A 206 14.89 -11.34 8.76
C MET A 206 16.31 -10.85 8.42
N ILE A 207 16.57 -9.55 8.56
CA ILE A 207 17.92 -8.97 8.38
C ILE A 207 18.87 -9.47 9.47
N ILE A 208 18.46 -9.45 10.75
CA ILE A 208 19.27 -9.92 11.88
C ILE A 208 19.61 -11.41 11.71
N ARG A 209 18.61 -12.23 11.36
CA ARG A 209 18.80 -13.65 11.12
C ARG A 209 19.79 -13.90 9.98
N ALA A 210 19.68 -13.14 8.88
CA ALA A 210 20.59 -13.26 7.76
C ALA A 210 22.03 -12.82 8.12
N ALA A 211 22.19 -11.76 8.91
CA ALA A 211 23.49 -11.31 9.39
C ALA A 211 24.17 -12.33 10.34
N CYS A 212 23.37 -13.11 11.07
CA CYS A 212 23.85 -14.14 11.99
C CYS A 212 23.82 -15.57 11.40
N HIS A 213 23.73 -15.72 10.07
CA HIS A 213 23.68 -17.03 9.39
C HIS A 213 22.62 -18.01 9.93
N GLY A 214 21.50 -17.49 10.48
CA GLY A 214 20.36 -18.30 10.91
C GLY A 214 20.36 -18.77 12.38
N HIS A 215 21.45 -18.61 13.14
CA HIS A 215 21.56 -19.21 14.48
C HIS A 215 21.03 -18.35 15.64
N CYS A 216 20.89 -17.03 15.45
CA CYS A 216 20.62 -16.10 16.57
C CYS A 216 19.14 -15.79 16.82
N VAL A 217 18.21 -16.29 15.99
CA VAL A 217 16.78 -15.96 16.10
C VAL A 217 15.97 -17.22 16.40
N PRO A 218 15.48 -17.39 17.64
CA PRO A 218 14.55 -18.46 18.01
C PRO A 218 13.26 -18.43 17.19
N ASP A 219 12.66 -19.59 16.96
CA ASP A 219 11.46 -19.73 16.11
C ASP A 219 10.27 -18.91 16.61
N TYR A 220 10.09 -18.74 17.94
CA TYR A 220 9.02 -17.91 18.52
C TYR A 220 9.00 -16.45 18.02
N TRP A 221 10.17 -15.84 17.78
CA TRP A 221 10.23 -14.47 17.28
C TRP A 221 9.77 -14.36 15.82
N TYR A 222 10.05 -15.40 15.03
CA TYR A 222 9.56 -15.54 13.67
C TYR A 222 8.03 -15.71 13.67
N GLU A 223 7.51 -16.64 14.48
CA GLU A 223 6.07 -16.86 14.66
C GLU A 223 5.34 -15.56 15.01
N THR A 224 5.85 -14.84 16.02
CA THR A 224 5.27 -13.57 16.47
C THR A 224 5.21 -12.54 15.34
N SER A 225 6.25 -12.50 14.49
CA SER A 225 6.31 -11.60 13.34
C SER A 225 5.32 -11.96 12.25
N PHE A 226 5.08 -13.26 12.01
CA PHE A 226 4.05 -13.73 11.07
C PHE A 226 2.65 -13.31 11.49
N TRP A 227 2.32 -13.49 12.78
CA TRP A 227 1.04 -13.05 13.32
C TRP A 227 0.84 -11.54 13.16
N LEU A 228 1.90 -10.77 13.37
CA LEU A 228 1.88 -9.31 13.22
C LEU A 228 1.72 -8.89 11.75
N LEU A 229 2.29 -9.66 10.81
CA LEU A 229 2.08 -9.50 9.37
C LEU A 229 0.64 -9.81 8.95
N TRP A 230 -0.01 -10.81 9.55
CA TRP A 230 -1.42 -11.11 9.30
C TRP A 230 -2.36 -10.07 9.92
N ALA A 231 -1.98 -9.47 11.06
CA ALA A 231 -2.73 -8.37 11.65
C ALA A 231 -2.83 -7.16 10.69
N ASN A 232 -1.80 -6.91 9.87
CA ASN A 232 -1.83 -5.88 8.81
C ASN A 232 -3.06 -6.02 7.90
N SER A 233 -3.40 -7.26 7.51
CA SER A 233 -4.56 -7.53 6.67
C SER A 233 -5.90 -7.29 7.38
N ALA A 234 -5.95 -7.48 8.70
CA ALA A 234 -7.13 -7.24 9.53
C ALA A 234 -7.36 -5.74 9.81
N VAL A 235 -6.30 -4.93 9.79
CA VAL A 235 -6.39 -3.47 9.99
C VAL A 235 -6.94 -2.76 8.75
N ASN A 236 -6.70 -3.28 7.55
CA ASN A 236 -7.10 -2.65 6.28
C ASN A 236 -8.60 -2.28 6.19
N PRO A 237 -9.57 -3.16 6.51
CA PRO A 237 -11.00 -2.81 6.52
C PRO A 237 -11.41 -1.70 7.50
N VAL A 238 -10.70 -1.56 8.63
CA VAL A 238 -10.94 -0.51 9.64
C VAL A 238 -10.31 0.82 9.21
N LEU A 239 -9.20 0.73 8.49
CA LEU A 239 -8.45 1.87 8.00
C LEU A 239 -9.20 2.64 6.91
N TYR A 240 -9.85 1.94 5.97
CA TYR A 240 -10.54 2.60 4.85
C TYR A 240 -11.67 3.56 5.29
N PRO A 241 -12.55 3.22 6.25
CA PRO A 241 -13.54 4.14 6.80
C PRO A 241 -12.95 5.32 7.59
N LEU A 242 -11.86 5.10 8.34
CA LEU A 242 -11.22 6.16 9.13
C LEU A 242 -10.50 7.18 8.25
N CYS A 243 -9.93 6.73 7.14
CA CYS A 243 -9.14 7.54 6.23
C CYS A 243 -9.95 8.17 5.08
N HIS A 244 -11.08 7.58 4.68
CA HIS A 244 -11.88 8.06 3.56
C HIS A 244 -13.34 8.34 3.95
N HIS A 245 -13.72 9.62 3.90
CA HIS A 245 -15.08 10.08 4.22
C HIS A 245 -16.18 9.44 3.33
N SER A 246 -15.86 9.13 2.07
CA SER A 246 -16.77 8.44 1.14
C SER A 246 -17.03 6.99 1.57
N PHE A 247 -15.99 6.30 2.06
CA PHE A 247 -16.09 4.93 2.58
C PHE A 247 -16.79 4.91 3.93
N ARG A 248 -16.48 5.87 4.82
CA ARG A 248 -17.24 6.07 6.07
C ARG A 248 -18.73 6.17 5.81
N ARG A 249 -19.15 6.98 4.83
CA ARG A 249 -20.56 7.16 4.47
C ARG A 249 -21.20 5.88 3.93
N ALA A 250 -20.46 5.05 3.18
CA ALA A 250 -20.94 3.75 2.72
C ALA A 250 -21.04 2.73 3.86
N PHE A 251 -20.02 2.66 4.73
CA PHE A 251 -20.01 1.80 5.92
C PHE A 251 -21.11 2.17 6.91
N THR A 252 -21.36 3.46 7.15
CA THR A 252 -22.47 3.91 8.00
C THR A 252 -23.83 3.55 7.40
N LYS A 253 -23.98 3.51 6.07
CA LYS A 253 -25.20 3.03 5.42
C LYS A 253 -25.39 1.51 5.55
N LEU A 254 -24.30 0.74 5.55
CA LEU A 254 -24.31 -0.72 5.72
C LEU A 254 -24.56 -1.13 7.18
N LEU A 255 -23.94 -0.44 8.15
CA LEU A 255 -24.05 -0.75 9.57
C LEU A 255 -25.27 -0.11 10.25
N CYS A 256 -25.74 1.04 9.75
CA CYS A 256 -26.94 1.72 10.24
C CYS A 256 -27.97 1.94 9.10
N PRO A 257 -28.65 0.88 8.63
CA PRO A 257 -29.68 0.99 7.59
C PRO A 257 -30.90 1.84 8.00
N GLN A 258 -31.09 2.10 9.30
CA GLN A 258 -32.26 2.81 9.84
C GLN A 258 -32.27 4.34 9.59
N LYS A 259 -31.17 4.97 9.18
CA LYS A 259 -31.17 6.43 8.88
C LYS A 259 -31.72 6.81 7.51
N LEU A 260 -32.28 5.86 6.73
CA LEU A 260 -32.76 6.13 5.38
C LEU A 260 -34.28 5.96 5.18
N LYS A 261 -35.08 5.81 6.25
CA LYS A 261 -36.54 5.69 6.12
C LYS A 261 -37.35 6.90 6.61
N ILE A 262 -36.71 7.98 7.07
CA ILE A 262 -37.44 9.20 7.48
C ILE A 262 -36.69 10.45 7.03
N GLN A 263 -37.02 10.94 5.85
CA GLN A 263 -37.25 12.37 5.66
C GLN A 263 -38.54 12.53 4.88
N PRO A 264 -39.49 13.26 5.46
CA PRO A 264 -39.85 14.52 4.83
C PRO A 264 -39.55 15.68 5.79
N HIS A 265 -38.78 16.64 5.29
CA HIS A 265 -38.98 18.07 5.51
C HIS A 265 -39.22 18.56 6.96
N SER A 266 -38.14 18.91 7.69
CA SER A 266 -38.01 20.16 8.48
C SER A 266 -36.92 20.09 9.54
N SER A 267 -36.26 21.24 9.73
CA SER A 267 -35.51 21.69 10.91
C SER A 267 -34.22 20.96 11.34
N LEU A 268 -33.16 21.77 11.41
CA LEU A 268 -32.00 21.62 12.29
C LEU A 268 -32.45 21.12 13.67
N GLU A 269 -31.73 20.15 14.24
CA GLU A 269 -31.21 20.21 15.61
C GLU A 269 -30.28 19.01 15.88
N GLN A 270 -29.11 19.34 16.43
CA GLN A 270 -28.34 18.59 17.44
C GLN A 270 -27.84 17.17 17.14
N CYS A 271 -26.52 17.04 17.07
CA CYS A 271 -25.78 16.10 17.92
C CYS A 271 -24.34 16.62 18.10
N TRP A 272 -23.96 16.75 19.37
CA TRP A 272 -22.66 17.13 19.91
C TRP A 272 -21.48 16.34 19.32
#